data_AF-A0A5A5T5V2-F1
#
_entry.id   AF-A0A5A5T5V2-F1
#
_cell.length_a   1.000
_cell.length_b   1.000
_cell.length_c   1.000
_cell.angle_alpha   90.00
_cell.angle_beta   90.00
_cell.angle_gamma   90.00
#
_symmetry.space_group_name_H-M   'P 1'
#
loop_
_entity.id
_entity.type
_entity.pdbx_description
1 polymer ?
#
loop_
_entity_poly.entity_id
_entity_poly.type
_entity_poly.pdbx_seq_one_letter_code
_entity_poly.pdbx_strand_id
1 'polypeptide(L)'
;MGFEYKGPPIDPSTQKRTHPEEQPTDGRQPGQTARYEEPKYREHVSQPLVHRTGSTPAQPVYVPQGLQGSQGTPGTYPPVAGQPPMVRPVYPPIAPQYQQPYNPTYPPGQVWRQPYPGQMGQQHPGQPYPGQMGQQHPGQPYPVQYAQPYSGQPYGYPVQGGYGYPYSNGYYPYTPYGYYGGYGYYGQSLKPKRDVYQLTISIISIICSSIVLATGLLCALFLLITALVAPYTQATTTKPGQLFSSITMLTALTIAGLVGGSFGLYHSIMAVRQRKSIEFKLPSIPLGKLRLPWFVLFLAFYVVMIAIGLMLRGNDHVAQQTWLTVFLIALAGMLPALAILSLGVWRVHNKQDEHWTTTWRRLSIAMISGATSAILFASIFELILSAILVSSMHINSFNMSDPNMPIPNDSKTLIYLFLVVSVVAPLVEEGVKPLAVVTLVGRIHSAAEAFLLGMACGIGFDLIETSGYISSGYSNWVDVAIQRSSAGLLHSFGAGMTALGWYLLTHKDALPKRRIWIGLGCGLYAVLQHAIWNGSFIFQILPAPIGPYFTNGTFWIGNYELPSIMFIYIVETILMVCFFLFVTGKLGRKPTFWRRRPANVSDTATSQPTNPPSNTHPLPVH
;
A
#
# COMPACT_ATOMS: atom_id res chain seq x y z
N MET A 1 -7.71 8.54 1.88
CA MET A 1 -6.82 9.70 1.65
C MET A 1 -7.42 10.96 2.26
N GLY A 2 -6.96 11.34 3.45
CA GLY A 2 -7.47 12.50 4.18
C GLY A 2 -6.35 13.51 4.32
N PHE A 3 -6.65 14.79 4.12
CA PHE A 3 -5.64 15.85 4.07
C PHE A 3 -5.77 16.79 5.25
N GLU A 4 -4.69 17.47 5.55
CA GLU A 4 -4.65 18.47 6.60
C GLU A 4 -5.04 19.83 6.09
N TYR A 5 -5.99 20.44 6.80
CA TYR A 5 -6.24 21.85 6.68
C TYR A 5 -5.04 22.61 7.23
N LYS A 6 -4.37 23.37 6.36
CA LYS A 6 -3.21 24.19 6.73
C LYS A 6 -3.58 25.62 7.13
N GLY A 7 -4.86 25.99 7.13
CA GLY A 7 -5.30 27.29 7.61
C GLY A 7 -5.15 27.49 9.12
N PRO A 8 -5.28 28.74 9.60
CA PRO A 8 -5.32 29.02 11.03
C PRO A 8 -6.48 28.25 11.67
N PRO A 9 -6.31 27.69 12.88
CA PRO A 9 -7.39 27.01 13.58
C PRO A 9 -8.60 27.95 13.66
N ILE A 10 -9.80 27.44 13.37
CA ILE A 10 -11.03 28.20 13.56
C ILE A 10 -11.13 28.48 15.06
N ASP A 11 -10.98 29.75 15.45
CA ASP A 11 -11.05 30.17 16.83
C ASP A 11 -12.50 29.96 17.35
N PRO A 12 -12.74 29.02 18.28
CA PRO A 12 -14.07 28.78 18.81
C PRO A 12 -14.63 29.99 19.57
N SER A 13 -13.79 30.94 19.99
CA SER A 13 -14.21 32.14 20.73
C SER A 13 -14.97 33.13 19.84
N THR A 14 -14.76 33.09 18.52
CA THR A 14 -15.47 33.97 17.57
C THR A 14 -16.94 33.57 17.32
N GLN A 15 -17.40 32.42 17.86
CA GLN A 15 -18.81 31.99 17.78
C GLN A 15 -19.65 32.32 19.03
N LYS A 16 -19.06 32.87 20.10
CA LYS A 16 -19.80 33.29 21.29
C LYS A 16 -19.27 34.62 21.81
N ARG A 17 -19.86 35.73 21.36
CA ARG A 17 -20.10 36.95 22.17
C ARG A 17 -20.76 38.04 21.32
N THR A 18 -22.09 38.08 21.36
CA THR A 18 -22.83 39.34 21.33
C THR A 18 -23.10 39.71 22.79
N HIS A 19 -22.38 40.69 23.32
CA HIS A 19 -22.86 41.73 24.24
C HIS A 19 -21.67 42.66 24.57
N PRO A 20 -21.81 43.98 24.41
CA PRO A 20 -20.80 44.93 24.85
C PRO A 20 -21.03 45.25 26.33
N GLU A 21 -19.98 45.11 27.13
CA GLU A 21 -19.92 45.70 28.47
C GLU A 21 -18.67 46.60 28.50
N GLU A 22 -18.88 47.81 28.97
CA GLU A 22 -17.99 48.96 28.92
C GLU A 22 -16.79 48.83 29.87
N GLN A 23 -15.58 49.16 29.37
CA GLN A 23 -14.41 49.87 29.99
C GLN A 23 -13.91 49.51 31.42
N PRO A 24 -12.70 49.96 31.90
CA PRO A 24 -11.76 50.93 31.33
C PRO A 24 -10.27 50.54 31.26
N THR A 25 -9.59 51.24 30.35
CA THR A 25 -8.18 51.69 30.29
C THR A 25 -7.09 51.01 31.13
N ASP A 26 -6.05 50.49 30.45
CA ASP A 26 -4.68 50.63 30.95
C ASP A 26 -3.67 50.81 29.80
N GLY A 27 -2.72 51.74 30.01
CA GLY A 27 -1.88 52.31 28.96
C GLY A 27 -0.70 51.42 28.56
N ARG A 28 -0.59 51.10 27.27
CA ARG A 28 0.67 50.67 26.64
C ARG A 28 0.85 51.29 25.25
N GLN A 29 2.06 51.74 25.00
CA GLN A 29 2.52 52.48 23.82
C GLN A 29 2.36 51.70 22.50
N PRO A 30 2.04 52.37 21.37
CA PRO A 30 2.01 51.75 20.05
C PRO A 30 3.37 51.94 19.35
N GLY A 31 4.04 50.85 19.02
CA GLY A 31 5.29 50.94 18.27
C GLY A 31 5.93 49.60 17.93
N GLN A 32 5.26 48.80 17.09
CA GLN A 32 5.87 47.88 16.11
C GLN A 32 4.75 47.00 15.51
N THR A 33 4.20 47.45 14.39
CA THR A 33 3.36 46.60 13.54
C THR A 33 4.27 45.62 12.80
N ALA A 34 4.34 44.39 13.33
CA ALA A 34 4.90 43.27 12.57
C ALA A 34 4.06 43.09 11.30
N ARG A 35 4.65 43.38 10.14
CA ARG A 35 4.08 43.07 8.83
C ARG A 35 3.85 41.57 8.77
N TYR A 36 2.59 41.15 8.80
CA TYR A 36 2.21 39.78 8.50
C TYR A 36 2.41 39.58 6.99
N GLU A 37 3.54 39.00 6.60
CA GLU A 37 3.72 38.48 5.26
C GLU A 37 2.91 37.19 5.13
N GLU A 38 1.86 37.26 4.31
CA GLU A 38 1.09 36.10 3.89
C GLU A 38 2.04 35.06 3.27
N PRO A 39 2.11 33.82 3.79
CA PRO A 39 2.95 32.80 3.20
C PRO A 39 2.43 32.53 1.78
N LYS A 40 3.21 32.93 0.77
CA LYS A 40 2.95 32.62 -0.64
C LYS A 40 2.80 31.12 -0.80
N TYR A 41 1.55 30.66 -0.81
CA TYR A 41 1.20 29.35 -1.30
C TYR A 41 1.53 29.32 -2.78
N ARG A 42 2.60 28.60 -3.13
CA ARG A 42 2.87 28.25 -4.51
C ARG A 42 1.84 27.19 -4.91
N GLU A 43 0.70 27.64 -5.39
CA GLU A 43 -0.18 26.80 -6.19
C GLU A 43 0.63 26.34 -7.40
N HIS A 44 1.20 25.14 -7.33
CA HIS A 44 1.55 24.40 -8.54
C HIS A 44 0.23 23.96 -9.17
N VAL A 45 -0.43 24.91 -9.84
CA VAL A 45 -1.49 24.61 -10.81
C VAL A 45 -0.83 23.74 -11.87
N SER A 46 -1.21 22.48 -11.93
CA SER A 46 -0.98 21.62 -13.09
C SER A 46 -1.65 22.28 -14.28
N GLN A 47 -0.89 23.03 -15.08
CA GLN A 47 -1.38 23.50 -16.36
C GLN A 47 -1.66 22.29 -17.27
N PRO A 48 -2.71 22.32 -18.11
CA PRO A 48 -2.97 21.27 -19.08
C PRO A 48 -1.77 21.14 -20.02
N LEU A 49 -1.33 19.89 -20.23
CA LEU A 49 -0.33 19.54 -21.24
C LEU A 49 -0.83 19.98 -22.61
N VAL A 50 -0.22 21.03 -23.17
CA VAL A 50 -0.37 21.39 -24.58
C VAL A 50 0.37 20.31 -25.39
N HIS A 51 -0.40 19.41 -26.01
CA HIS A 51 0.14 18.44 -26.97
C HIS A 51 0.67 19.18 -28.19
N ARG A 52 1.99 19.10 -28.39
CA ARG A 52 2.64 19.50 -29.65
C ARG A 52 2.51 18.33 -30.63
N THR A 53 1.56 18.42 -31.54
CA THR A 53 1.47 17.54 -32.71
C THR A 53 2.63 17.86 -33.66
N GLY A 54 3.56 16.92 -33.77
CA GLY A 54 4.68 16.97 -34.72
C GLY A 54 4.89 15.58 -35.30
N SER A 55 4.38 15.39 -36.51
CA SER A 55 4.41 14.18 -37.33
C SER A 55 5.75 14.02 -38.06
N THR A 56 6.33 12.82 -38.05
CA THR A 56 7.06 12.25 -39.21
C THR A 56 7.18 10.72 -39.05
N PRO A 57 6.83 9.92 -40.07
CA PRO A 57 6.88 8.46 -39.99
C PRO A 57 8.28 7.93 -40.37
N ALA A 58 8.81 7.00 -39.56
CA ALA A 58 10.00 6.23 -39.91
C ALA A 58 9.59 4.93 -40.63
N GLN A 59 10.23 4.70 -41.78
CA GLN A 59 10.10 3.57 -42.69
C GLN A 59 10.53 2.23 -42.05
N PRO A 60 9.93 1.09 -42.44
CA PRO A 60 10.37 -0.22 -41.99
C PRO A 60 11.60 -0.71 -42.78
N VAL A 61 12.62 -1.17 -42.05
CA VAL A 61 13.79 -1.85 -42.62
C VAL A 61 13.42 -3.31 -42.92
N TYR A 62 13.46 -3.64 -44.20
CA TYR A 62 13.32 -4.97 -44.78
C TYR A 62 14.63 -5.76 -44.56
N VAL A 63 14.55 -6.96 -44.01
CA VAL A 63 15.69 -7.91 -43.95
C VAL A 63 15.33 -9.14 -44.79
N PRO A 64 16.14 -9.50 -45.81
CA PRO A 64 15.78 -10.57 -46.74
C PRO A 64 16.03 -11.97 -46.16
N GLN A 65 15.10 -12.86 -46.46
CA GLN A 65 15.21 -14.31 -46.34
C GLN A 65 16.33 -14.86 -47.25
N GLY A 66 17.23 -15.66 -46.67
CA GLY A 66 18.17 -16.52 -47.38
C GLY A 66 17.81 -18.00 -47.17
N LEU A 67 17.49 -18.67 -48.27
CA LEU A 67 17.25 -20.10 -48.44
C LEU A 67 18.57 -20.87 -48.69
N GLN A 68 18.46 -22.20 -48.64
CA GLN A 68 19.43 -23.29 -48.92
C GLN A 68 20.13 -23.81 -47.66
N GLY A 69 20.11 -25.09 -47.29
CA GLY A 69 19.70 -26.31 -47.98
C GLY A 69 20.77 -27.38 -47.71
N SER A 70 20.41 -28.53 -47.13
CA SER A 70 21.15 -29.80 -47.28
C SER A 70 20.43 -30.92 -46.51
N GLN A 71 19.93 -31.89 -47.27
CA GLN A 71 19.58 -33.23 -46.80
C GLN A 71 20.87 -34.04 -46.58
N GLY A 72 20.94 -34.79 -45.48
CA GLY A 72 22.02 -35.74 -45.21
C GLY A 72 21.51 -36.89 -44.35
N THR A 73 21.76 -38.09 -44.86
CA THR A 73 21.31 -39.45 -44.49
C THR A 73 21.77 -39.98 -43.12
N PRO A 74 21.17 -41.09 -42.62
CA PRO A 74 21.47 -41.67 -41.31
C PRO A 74 22.73 -42.55 -41.33
N GLY A 75 23.72 -42.18 -40.51
CA GLY A 75 24.96 -42.94 -40.32
C GLY A 75 24.87 -43.91 -39.13
N THR A 76 25.07 -45.19 -39.43
CA THR A 76 25.32 -46.30 -38.52
C THR A 76 26.69 -46.17 -37.86
N TYR A 77 26.77 -46.31 -36.53
CA TYR A 77 28.04 -46.42 -35.79
C TYR A 77 28.36 -47.90 -35.48
N PRO A 78 29.63 -48.33 -35.60
CA PRO A 78 30.07 -49.67 -35.20
C PRO A 78 30.35 -49.77 -33.68
N PRO A 79 30.38 -50.99 -33.11
CA PRO A 79 30.55 -51.18 -31.67
C PRO A 79 32.01 -50.98 -31.24
N VAL A 80 32.22 -50.13 -30.24
CA VAL A 80 33.50 -50.02 -29.52
C VAL A 80 33.49 -51.03 -28.37
N ALA A 81 34.41 -51.99 -28.45
CA ALA A 81 34.68 -52.97 -27.41
C ALA A 81 35.59 -52.39 -26.32
N GLY A 82 35.34 -52.78 -25.06
CA GLY A 82 36.34 -52.75 -23.98
C GLY A 82 36.23 -51.60 -23.00
N GLN A 83 35.29 -51.70 -22.04
CA GLN A 83 35.46 -51.07 -20.73
C GLN A 83 35.34 -52.12 -19.62
N PRO A 84 36.24 -52.14 -18.61
CA PRO A 84 36.18 -53.08 -17.50
C PRO A 84 34.99 -52.77 -16.57
N PRO A 85 34.45 -53.77 -15.85
CA PRO A 85 33.24 -53.61 -15.07
C PRO A 85 33.45 -52.65 -13.90
N MET A 86 32.68 -51.55 -13.89
CA MET A 86 32.54 -50.71 -12.71
C MET A 86 31.85 -51.50 -11.59
N VAL A 87 32.59 -51.72 -10.51
CA VAL A 87 32.09 -52.21 -9.23
C VAL A 87 31.02 -51.24 -8.73
N ARG A 88 29.77 -51.70 -8.66
CA ARG A 88 28.68 -50.96 -8.03
C ARG A 88 28.96 -50.81 -6.53
N PRO A 89 28.87 -49.62 -5.93
CA PRO A 89 28.84 -49.49 -4.49
C PRO A 89 27.59 -50.20 -3.96
N VAL A 90 27.81 -51.21 -3.11
CA VAL A 90 26.79 -51.81 -2.28
C VAL A 90 26.36 -50.76 -1.27
N TYR A 91 25.17 -50.19 -1.45
CA TYR A 91 24.56 -49.35 -0.44
C TYR A 91 24.21 -50.22 0.79
N PRO A 92 24.51 -49.79 2.02
CA PRO A 92 24.08 -50.50 3.21
C PRO A 92 22.54 -50.54 3.28
N PRO A 93 21.95 -51.60 3.84
CA PRO A 93 20.51 -51.76 3.92
C PRO A 93 19.89 -50.58 4.68
N ILE A 94 18.93 -49.93 4.02
CA ILE A 94 18.05 -48.91 4.58
C ILE A 94 17.40 -49.51 5.83
N ALA A 95 17.65 -48.87 6.98
CA ALA A 95 16.96 -49.19 8.23
C ALA A 95 15.44 -49.06 8.01
N PRO A 96 14.63 -49.98 8.57
CA PRO A 96 13.20 -50.00 8.33
C PRO A 96 12.58 -48.68 8.79
N GLN A 97 11.91 -48.01 7.86
CA GLN A 97 11.02 -46.90 8.15
C GLN A 97 10.02 -47.35 9.22
N TYR A 98 9.88 -46.55 10.28
CA TYR A 98 8.75 -46.68 11.20
C TYR A 98 7.46 -46.48 10.41
N GLN A 99 6.86 -47.59 9.99
CA GLN A 99 5.47 -47.64 9.57
C GLN A 99 4.64 -47.30 10.80
N GLN A 100 3.87 -46.23 10.69
CA GLN A 100 2.77 -45.91 11.60
C GLN A 100 1.89 -47.17 11.74
N PRO A 101 1.57 -47.62 12.97
CA PRO A 101 0.77 -48.81 13.16
C PRO A 101 -0.64 -48.60 12.63
N TYR A 102 -0.94 -49.26 11.52
CA TYR A 102 -2.30 -49.48 11.04
C TYR A 102 -3.01 -50.31 12.11
N ASN A 103 -4.11 -49.80 12.64
CA ASN A 103 -4.90 -50.43 13.70
C ASN A 103 -6.15 -51.07 13.06
N PRO A 104 -6.21 -52.39 12.81
CA PRO A 104 -7.38 -53.02 12.22
C PRO A 104 -8.16 -53.75 13.31
N THR A 105 -9.19 -53.11 13.84
CA THR A 105 -10.25 -53.84 14.56
C THR A 105 -11.56 -53.09 14.42
N TYR A 106 -12.34 -53.44 13.39
CA TYR A 106 -13.80 -53.39 13.45
C TYR A 106 -14.38 -54.68 12.84
N PRO A 107 -15.46 -55.22 13.44
CA PRO A 107 -15.96 -56.57 13.19
C PRO A 107 -16.74 -56.70 11.87
N PRO A 108 -16.90 -57.92 11.35
CA PRO A 108 -17.64 -58.16 10.11
C PRO A 108 -19.15 -58.16 10.37
N GLY A 109 -19.89 -57.31 9.67
CA GLY A 109 -21.34 -57.47 9.53
C GLY A 109 -22.11 -56.17 9.33
N GLN A 110 -22.52 -55.89 8.10
CA GLN A 110 -23.92 -55.96 7.67
C GLN A 110 -24.07 -55.40 6.25
N VAL A 111 -24.60 -56.24 5.38
CA VAL A 111 -24.89 -55.98 3.97
C VAL A 111 -26.17 -55.14 3.91
N TRP A 112 -26.05 -53.85 3.64
CA TRP A 112 -27.22 -53.03 3.28
C TRP A 112 -27.44 -53.11 1.77
N ARG A 113 -28.52 -53.82 1.39
CA ARG A 113 -29.07 -53.86 0.03
C ARG A 113 -29.58 -52.48 -0.36
N GLN A 114 -29.11 -51.93 -1.47
CA GLN A 114 -29.77 -50.83 -2.16
C GLN A 114 -30.99 -51.34 -2.93
N PRO A 115 -32.16 -50.67 -2.85
CA PRO A 115 -33.26 -50.93 -3.75
C PRO A 115 -33.12 -50.07 -5.03
N TYR A 116 -33.07 -50.75 -6.18
CA TYR A 116 -33.50 -50.20 -7.47
C TYR A 116 -35.00 -49.90 -7.42
N PRO A 117 -35.47 -48.86 -8.14
CA PRO A 117 -36.76 -48.96 -8.80
C PRO A 117 -36.61 -48.81 -10.31
N GLY A 118 -37.20 -49.77 -11.02
CA GLY A 118 -37.23 -49.87 -12.47
C GLY A 118 -38.26 -48.96 -13.14
N GLN A 119 -38.14 -48.97 -14.48
CA GLN A 119 -39.02 -48.35 -15.46
C GLN A 119 -40.40 -49.03 -15.52
N MET A 120 -41.46 -48.21 -15.56
CA MET A 120 -42.73 -48.37 -16.29
C MET A 120 -43.29 -46.93 -16.42
N GLY A 121 -43.83 -46.39 -17.50
CA GLY A 121 -44.51 -46.99 -18.64
C GLY A 121 -45.94 -46.42 -18.72
N GLN A 122 -46.14 -45.43 -19.59
CA GLN A 122 -47.39 -45.03 -20.29
C GLN A 122 -48.43 -44.03 -19.71
N GLN A 123 -48.86 -43.17 -20.66
CA GLN A 123 -50.20 -42.60 -20.96
C GLN A 123 -50.50 -41.09 -20.73
N HIS A 124 -50.70 -40.39 -21.86
CA HIS A 124 -51.41 -39.10 -22.12
C HIS A 124 -52.93 -39.21 -21.77
N PRO A 125 -53.82 -38.16 -21.82
CA PRO A 125 -53.77 -36.89 -22.59
C PRO A 125 -54.37 -35.61 -21.88
N GLY A 126 -54.35 -34.45 -22.56
CA GLY A 126 -55.28 -33.33 -22.24
C GLY A 126 -54.77 -31.89 -22.48
N GLN A 127 -55.20 -31.30 -23.60
CA GLN A 127 -55.18 -29.86 -23.98
C GLN A 127 -56.39 -29.09 -23.38
N PRO A 128 -56.70 -27.77 -23.66
CA PRO A 128 -55.92 -26.58 -24.07
C PRO A 128 -56.37 -25.16 -23.51
N TYR A 129 -55.62 -24.09 -23.89
CA TYR A 129 -55.98 -22.64 -24.11
C TYR A 129 -56.48 -21.76 -22.91
N PRO A 130 -56.62 -20.40 -23.03
CA PRO A 130 -56.18 -19.37 -24.02
C PRO A 130 -55.51 -18.13 -23.35
N GLY A 131 -55.14 -16.99 -23.97
CA GLY A 131 -55.27 -16.38 -25.29
C GLY A 131 -55.03 -14.86 -25.15
N GLN A 132 -54.52 -14.23 -26.22
CA GLN A 132 -54.41 -12.77 -26.38
C GLN A 132 -55.78 -12.13 -26.69
N MET A 133 -56.03 -10.89 -26.25
CA MET A 133 -56.59 -9.81 -27.09
C MET A 133 -56.76 -8.46 -26.35
N GLY A 134 -56.24 -7.41 -26.99
CA GLY A 134 -56.80 -6.07 -27.25
C GLY A 134 -57.84 -5.37 -26.35
N GLN A 135 -57.55 -4.08 -26.08
CA GLN A 135 -58.35 -2.87 -26.38
C GLN A 135 -58.62 -1.85 -25.24
N GLN A 136 -58.26 -0.59 -25.59
CA GLN A 136 -58.94 0.70 -25.37
C GLN A 136 -58.80 1.52 -24.05
N HIS A 137 -58.54 2.82 -24.30
CA HIS A 137 -58.46 4.06 -23.48
C HIS A 137 -59.66 4.33 -22.53
N PRO A 138 -59.71 5.38 -21.64
CA PRO A 138 -59.01 6.69 -21.66
C PRO A 138 -58.54 7.27 -20.29
N GLY A 139 -57.78 8.39 -20.30
CA GLY A 139 -57.68 9.31 -19.15
C GLY A 139 -56.33 9.99 -18.89
N GLN A 140 -56.27 11.31 -19.13
CA GLN A 140 -55.27 12.34 -18.77
C GLN A 140 -55.13 12.56 -17.23
N PRO A 141 -54.31 13.50 -16.65
CA PRO A 141 -53.26 14.40 -17.20
C PRO A 141 -51.90 14.44 -16.43
N TYR A 142 -50.96 15.22 -17.00
CA TYR A 142 -49.56 15.57 -16.67
C TYR A 142 -49.21 16.08 -15.24
N PRO A 143 -47.89 16.15 -14.92
CA PRO A 143 -47.33 17.50 -14.71
C PRO A 143 -45.96 17.79 -15.37
N VAL A 144 -45.96 18.94 -16.05
CA VAL A 144 -45.01 20.08 -16.03
C VAL A 144 -43.50 19.83 -16.22
N GLN A 145 -43.07 20.16 -17.43
CA GLN A 145 -41.69 20.40 -17.85
C GLN A 145 -41.49 21.94 -17.94
N TYR A 146 -40.54 22.51 -17.19
CA TYR A 146 -40.18 23.92 -17.35
C TYR A 146 -39.13 24.07 -18.46
N ALA A 147 -39.56 24.63 -19.58
CA ALA A 147 -38.71 25.25 -20.58
C ALA A 147 -38.47 26.73 -20.21
N GLN A 148 -37.28 27.24 -20.54
CA GLN A 148 -36.96 28.67 -20.56
C GLN A 148 -36.29 28.99 -21.89
N PRO A 149 -36.94 29.80 -22.74
CA PRO A 149 -36.27 30.64 -23.71
C PRO A 149 -36.57 32.12 -23.41
N TYR A 150 -35.62 33.03 -23.68
CA TYR A 150 -35.82 34.12 -24.64
C TYR A 150 -34.57 34.98 -24.80
N SER A 151 -34.23 35.16 -26.07
CA SER A 151 -33.36 36.16 -26.65
C SER A 151 -34.00 37.56 -26.62
N GLY A 152 -33.23 38.59 -26.25
CA GLY A 152 -33.63 39.99 -26.38
C GLY A 152 -32.42 40.91 -26.63
N GLN A 153 -32.22 41.26 -27.90
CA GLN A 153 -31.70 42.57 -28.33
C GLN A 153 -32.86 43.59 -28.15
N PRO A 154 -32.66 44.92 -27.94
CA PRO A 154 -32.05 45.78 -28.97
C PRO A 154 -31.46 47.16 -28.56
N TYR A 155 -30.98 47.88 -29.58
CA TYR A 155 -30.78 49.33 -29.75
C TYR A 155 -29.59 50.05 -29.09
N GLY A 156 -28.81 50.69 -29.98
CA GLY A 156 -27.72 51.60 -29.64
C GLY A 156 -28.11 53.09 -29.70
N TYR A 157 -27.15 53.92 -29.28
CA TYR A 157 -27.02 55.33 -29.62
C TYR A 157 -25.53 55.66 -29.80
N PRO A 158 -25.16 56.47 -30.80
CA PRO A 158 -23.77 56.89 -31.02
C PRO A 158 -23.47 58.15 -30.21
N VAL A 159 -22.27 58.25 -29.62
CA VAL A 159 -21.71 59.54 -29.20
C VAL A 159 -20.43 59.79 -29.97
N GLN A 160 -20.49 60.90 -30.69
CA GLN A 160 -19.57 61.48 -31.63
C GLN A 160 -18.42 62.18 -30.90
N GLY A 161 -17.27 62.28 -31.57
CA GLY A 161 -15.99 62.70 -31.01
C GLY A 161 -15.88 64.15 -30.54
N GLY A 162 -14.79 64.40 -29.81
CA GLY A 162 -14.30 65.73 -29.46
C GLY A 162 -12.80 65.69 -29.21
N TYR A 163 -12.03 66.23 -30.15
CA TYR A 163 -10.62 66.61 -29.99
C TYR A 163 -10.51 67.79 -29.02
N GLY A 164 -9.52 67.78 -28.13
CA GLY A 164 -9.21 68.93 -27.26
C GLY A 164 -7.90 68.75 -26.48
N TYR A 165 -7.00 69.71 -26.63
CA TYR A 165 -5.57 69.76 -26.28
C TYR A 165 -5.20 69.71 -24.78
N PRO A 166 -3.91 69.52 -24.45
CA PRO A 166 -3.40 69.35 -23.09
C PRO A 166 -3.14 70.70 -22.41
N TYR A 167 -3.39 70.79 -21.11
CA TYR A 167 -2.86 71.86 -20.27
C TYR A 167 -2.26 71.34 -18.97
N SER A 168 -1.11 71.93 -18.70
CA SER A 168 -0.16 71.72 -17.62
C SER A 168 -0.63 72.22 -16.26
N ASN A 169 0.05 71.69 -15.24
CA ASN A 169 0.45 72.35 -14.00
C ASN A 169 -0.63 72.78 -13.00
N GLY A 170 -0.40 72.34 -11.77
CA GLY A 170 -0.53 73.21 -10.62
C GLY A 170 -1.45 72.68 -9.52
N TYR A 171 -0.86 72.60 -8.33
CA TYR A 171 -1.51 72.47 -7.03
C TYR A 171 -1.94 71.07 -6.58
N TYR A 172 -1.07 70.46 -5.78
CA TYR A 172 -1.46 69.51 -4.75
C TYR A 172 -2.48 70.17 -3.82
N PRO A 173 -3.73 69.68 -3.73
CA PRO A 173 -4.63 70.11 -2.68
C PRO A 173 -4.12 69.55 -1.35
N TYR A 174 -3.87 70.46 -0.42
CA TYR A 174 -3.62 70.18 0.98
C TYR A 174 -4.79 69.33 1.50
N THR A 175 -4.54 68.06 1.79
CA THR A 175 -5.54 67.17 2.38
C THR A 175 -5.84 67.66 3.80
N PRO A 176 -7.09 68.05 4.10
CA PRO A 176 -7.45 68.50 5.43
C PRO A 176 -7.29 67.34 6.40
N TYR A 177 -6.71 67.64 7.56
CA TYR A 177 -6.55 66.76 8.71
C TYR A 177 -7.83 65.93 8.91
N GLY A 178 -7.72 64.64 8.55
CA GLY A 178 -8.82 63.71 8.44
C GLY A 178 -9.43 63.44 9.80
N TYR A 179 -10.70 63.83 9.89
CA TYR A 179 -11.74 63.33 10.76
C TYR A 179 -11.47 61.89 11.25
N TYR A 180 -11.43 61.71 12.57
CA TYR A 180 -11.57 60.41 13.26
C TYR A 180 -12.96 59.84 12.95
N GLY A 181 -13.11 59.26 11.76
CA GLY A 181 -14.39 58.81 11.23
C GLY A 181 -14.36 57.32 10.91
N GLY A 182 -14.99 56.54 11.79
CA GLY A 182 -15.48 55.21 11.46
C GLY A 182 -14.56 54.10 11.94
N TYR A 183 -15.03 53.39 12.96
CA TYR A 183 -14.64 52.02 13.27
C TYR A 183 -14.43 51.25 11.96
N GLY A 184 -13.16 51.01 11.63
CA GLY A 184 -12.81 50.15 10.52
C GLY A 184 -13.54 48.84 10.74
N TYR A 185 -14.49 48.54 9.85
CA TYR A 185 -15.01 47.19 9.70
C TYR A 185 -13.77 46.31 9.58
N TYR A 186 -13.42 45.60 10.65
CA TYR A 186 -12.42 44.55 10.62
C TYR A 186 -12.96 43.56 9.59
N GLY A 187 -12.52 43.71 8.34
CA GLY A 187 -12.97 42.92 7.22
C GLY A 187 -12.84 41.47 7.66
N GLN A 188 -13.97 40.79 7.78
CA GLN A 188 -13.99 39.38 8.17
C GLN A 188 -12.96 38.69 7.31
N SER A 189 -11.91 38.15 7.94
CA SER A 189 -10.83 37.48 7.22
C SER A 189 -11.48 36.45 6.32
N LEU A 190 -11.39 36.67 5.01
CA LEU A 190 -12.03 35.82 4.01
C LEU A 190 -11.61 34.39 4.33
N LYS A 191 -12.59 33.54 4.64
CA LYS A 191 -12.31 32.14 4.95
C LYS A 191 -11.54 31.57 3.75
N PRO A 192 -10.36 30.97 3.96
CA PRO A 192 -9.55 30.49 2.86
C PRO A 192 -10.36 29.50 2.03
N LYS A 193 -10.31 29.65 0.70
CA LYS A 193 -11.04 28.80 -0.24
C LYS A 193 -10.66 27.34 0.02
N ARG A 194 -11.67 26.48 0.16
CA ARG A 194 -11.45 25.06 0.41
C ARG A 194 -10.76 24.42 -0.79
N ASP A 195 -9.67 23.71 -0.51
CA ASP A 195 -8.95 22.90 -1.48
C ASP A 195 -9.87 21.78 -2.02
N VAL A 196 -10.22 21.90 -3.31
CA VAL A 196 -11.15 20.99 -4.00
C VAL A 196 -10.59 19.58 -4.08
N TYR A 197 -9.30 19.43 -4.37
CA TYR A 197 -8.65 18.12 -4.43
C TYR A 197 -8.70 17.43 -3.07
N GLN A 198 -8.41 18.18 -2.00
CA GLN A 198 -8.51 17.65 -0.64
C GLN A 198 -9.93 17.16 -0.32
N LEU A 199 -10.94 17.95 -0.69
CA LEU A 199 -12.34 17.58 -0.48
C LEU A 199 -12.69 16.30 -1.24
N THR A 200 -12.43 16.25 -2.55
CA THR A 200 -12.74 15.11 -3.42
C THR A 200 -12.16 13.82 -2.87
N ILE A 201 -10.87 13.85 -2.56
CA ILE A 201 -10.18 12.65 -2.13
C ILE A 201 -10.59 12.25 -0.69
N SER A 202 -11.01 13.21 0.16
CA SER A 202 -11.62 12.89 1.47
C SER A 202 -12.99 12.22 1.31
N ILE A 203 -13.82 12.64 0.35
CA ILE A 203 -15.10 12.00 0.05
C ILE A 203 -14.88 10.56 -0.45
N ILE A 204 -13.98 10.37 -1.41
CA ILE A 204 -13.60 9.03 -1.90
C ILE A 204 -13.15 8.16 -0.71
N SER A 205 -12.33 8.71 0.18
CA SER A 205 -11.87 8.01 1.38
C SER A 205 -13.00 7.62 2.33
N ILE A 206 -14.03 8.46 2.50
CA ILE A 206 -15.24 8.11 3.28
C ILE A 206 -15.93 6.91 2.63
N ILE A 207 -16.21 6.96 1.33
CA ILE A 207 -16.91 5.90 0.61
C ILE A 207 -16.14 4.58 0.72
N CYS A 208 -14.84 4.59 0.41
CA CYS A 208 -14.01 3.38 0.49
C CYS A 208 -13.93 2.84 1.92
N SER A 209 -13.77 3.70 2.93
CA SER A 209 -13.70 3.25 4.33
C SER A 209 -15.02 2.67 4.81
N SER A 210 -16.15 3.23 4.38
CA SER A 210 -17.49 2.68 4.66
C SER A 210 -17.70 1.31 4.02
N ILE A 211 -17.24 1.12 2.78
CA ILE A 211 -17.30 -0.19 2.11
C ILE A 211 -16.45 -1.21 2.87
N VAL A 212 -15.21 -0.86 3.22
CA VAL A 212 -14.31 -1.72 4.02
C VAL A 212 -14.92 -2.09 5.36
N LEU A 213 -15.57 -1.14 6.04
CA LEU A 213 -16.28 -1.37 7.29
C LEU A 213 -17.46 -2.34 7.11
N ALA A 214 -18.27 -2.14 6.06
CA ALA A 214 -19.38 -3.02 5.74
C ALA A 214 -18.91 -4.44 5.39
N THR A 215 -17.82 -4.58 4.64
CA THR A 215 -17.19 -5.89 4.36
C THR A 215 -16.71 -6.54 5.66
N GLY A 216 -16.09 -5.80 6.57
CA GLY A 216 -15.70 -6.31 7.89
C GLY A 216 -16.88 -6.83 8.71
N LEU A 217 -18.01 -6.09 8.71
CA LEU A 217 -19.25 -6.52 9.36
C LEU A 217 -19.83 -7.80 8.72
N LEU A 218 -19.77 -7.91 7.39
CA LEU A 218 -20.20 -9.10 6.68
C LEU A 218 -19.30 -10.31 7.00
N CYS A 219 -17.98 -10.13 7.04
CA CYS A 219 -17.05 -11.17 7.49
C CYS A 219 -17.31 -11.58 8.95
N ALA A 220 -17.62 -10.64 9.84
CA ALA A 220 -17.98 -10.93 11.22
C ALA A 220 -19.26 -11.77 11.33
N LEU A 221 -20.26 -11.47 10.49
CA LEU A 221 -21.49 -12.24 10.39
C LEU A 221 -21.20 -13.68 9.90
N PHE A 222 -20.40 -13.84 8.85
CA PHE A 222 -20.02 -15.17 8.37
C PHE A 222 -19.20 -15.94 9.40
N LEU A 223 -18.31 -15.27 10.13
CA LEU A 223 -17.54 -15.88 11.22
C LEU A 223 -18.46 -16.32 12.36
N LEU A 224 -19.46 -15.52 12.73
CA LEU A 224 -20.46 -15.87 13.74
C LEU A 224 -21.29 -17.09 13.28
N ILE A 225 -21.79 -17.08 12.04
CA ILE A 225 -22.52 -18.22 11.47
C ILE A 225 -21.63 -19.47 11.49
N THR A 226 -20.37 -19.35 11.08
CA THR A 226 -19.41 -20.46 11.09
C THR A 226 -19.20 -20.99 12.51
N ALA A 227 -19.03 -20.12 13.50
CA ALA A 227 -18.87 -20.52 14.90
C ALA A 227 -20.12 -21.21 15.47
N LEU A 228 -21.32 -20.79 15.06
CA LEU A 228 -22.60 -21.39 15.49
C LEU A 228 -22.88 -22.73 14.80
N VAL A 229 -22.49 -22.88 13.52
CA VAL A 229 -22.76 -24.08 12.72
C VAL A 229 -21.66 -25.13 12.86
N ALA A 230 -20.39 -24.73 13.08
CA ALA A 230 -19.24 -25.63 13.15
C ALA A 230 -19.42 -26.84 14.10
N PRO A 231 -19.95 -26.69 15.33
CA PRO A 231 -20.16 -27.85 16.20
C PRO A 231 -21.09 -28.92 15.60
N TYR A 232 -22.02 -28.52 14.74
CA TYR A 232 -22.99 -29.42 14.09
C TYR A 232 -22.43 -30.04 12.80
N THR A 233 -21.53 -29.33 12.10
CA THR A 233 -20.90 -29.81 10.86
C THR A 233 -19.59 -30.55 11.08
N GLN A 234 -18.92 -30.41 12.24
CA GLN A 234 -17.68 -31.14 12.55
C GLN A 234 -17.83 -32.67 12.49
N ALA A 235 -19.05 -33.19 12.68
CA ALA A 235 -19.34 -34.61 12.46
C ALA A 235 -19.31 -35.06 10.99
N THR A 236 -19.27 -34.12 10.03
CA THR A 236 -19.38 -34.39 8.58
C THR A 236 -18.30 -33.74 7.71
N THR A 237 -17.48 -32.80 8.22
CA THR A 237 -16.43 -32.18 7.37
C THR A 237 -15.23 -33.10 7.20
N THR A 238 -14.86 -33.40 5.96
CA THR A 238 -13.68 -34.21 5.63
C THR A 238 -12.35 -33.43 5.65
N LYS A 239 -12.36 -32.11 5.91
CA LYS A 239 -11.18 -31.23 5.76
C LYS A 239 -11.06 -30.17 6.88
N PRO A 240 -10.68 -30.53 8.12
CA PRO A 240 -10.59 -29.61 9.26
C PRO A 240 -9.63 -28.41 9.03
N GLY A 241 -8.54 -28.61 8.29
CA GLY A 241 -7.59 -27.53 7.97
C GLY A 241 -8.21 -26.42 7.10
N GLN A 242 -9.14 -26.76 6.20
CA GLN A 242 -9.83 -25.74 5.37
C GLN A 242 -10.79 -24.90 6.21
N LEU A 243 -11.52 -25.52 7.14
CA LEU A 243 -12.36 -24.80 8.09
C LEU A 243 -11.53 -23.86 8.96
N PHE A 244 -10.41 -24.35 9.50
CA PHE A 244 -9.49 -23.53 10.30
C PHE A 244 -8.93 -22.33 9.52
N SER A 245 -8.45 -22.56 8.30
CA SER A 245 -7.94 -21.50 7.42
C SER A 245 -9.04 -20.47 7.12
N SER A 246 -10.27 -20.93 6.85
CA SER A 246 -11.42 -20.07 6.60
C SER A 246 -11.79 -19.22 7.82
N ILE A 247 -11.83 -19.81 9.02
CA ILE A 247 -12.07 -19.09 10.29
C ILE A 247 -11.01 -18.02 10.52
N THR A 248 -9.73 -18.37 10.32
CA THR A 248 -8.62 -17.44 10.53
C THR A 248 -8.65 -16.30 9.52
N MET A 249 -8.87 -16.59 8.24
CA MET A 249 -9.00 -15.59 7.18
C MET A 249 -10.19 -14.66 7.42
N LEU A 250 -11.37 -15.22 7.75
CA LEU A 250 -12.55 -14.42 8.09
C LEU A 250 -12.29 -13.54 9.32
N THR A 251 -11.54 -14.03 10.30
CA THR A 251 -11.14 -13.24 11.48
C THR A 251 -10.22 -12.09 11.08
N ALA A 252 -9.19 -12.35 10.27
CA ALA A 252 -8.28 -11.33 9.77
C ALA A 252 -9.02 -10.24 8.96
N LEU A 253 -9.89 -10.65 8.03
CA LEU A 253 -10.72 -9.74 7.23
C LEU A 253 -11.73 -8.96 8.09
N THR A 254 -12.28 -9.59 9.12
CA THR A 254 -13.15 -8.91 10.09
C THR A 254 -12.40 -7.82 10.82
N ILE A 255 -11.22 -8.11 11.39
CA ILE A 255 -10.41 -7.13 12.12
C ILE A 255 -9.98 -6.00 11.18
N ALA A 256 -9.47 -6.33 9.99
CA ALA A 256 -9.04 -5.35 9.01
C ALA A 256 -10.21 -4.44 8.56
N GLY A 257 -11.38 -5.02 8.30
CA GLY A 257 -12.58 -4.29 7.92
C GLY A 257 -13.13 -3.41 9.04
N LEU A 258 -13.28 -3.95 10.25
CA LEU A 258 -13.84 -3.20 11.38
C LEU A 258 -12.89 -2.12 11.91
N VAL A 259 -11.65 -2.49 12.22
CA VAL A 259 -10.66 -1.55 12.77
C VAL A 259 -10.19 -0.60 11.68
N GLY A 260 -9.77 -1.14 10.53
CA GLY A 260 -9.29 -0.34 9.42
C GLY A 260 -10.38 0.54 8.81
N GLY A 261 -11.58 -0.01 8.56
CA GLY A 261 -12.72 0.76 8.05
C GLY A 261 -13.14 1.87 9.01
N SER A 262 -13.24 1.59 10.32
CA SER A 262 -13.61 2.60 11.32
C SER A 262 -12.57 3.71 11.45
N PHE A 263 -11.29 3.35 11.48
CA PHE A 263 -10.19 4.31 11.60
C PHE A 263 -10.04 5.16 10.33
N GLY A 264 -10.20 4.53 9.16
CA GLY A 264 -10.25 5.21 7.87
C GLY A 264 -11.42 6.19 7.79
N LEU A 265 -12.60 5.77 8.21
CA LEU A 265 -13.81 6.59 8.21
C LEU A 265 -13.65 7.79 9.14
N TYR A 266 -13.18 7.57 10.37
CA TYR A 266 -12.90 8.63 11.34
C TYR A 266 -11.97 9.69 10.74
N HIS A 267 -10.83 9.27 10.20
CA HIS A 267 -9.86 10.21 9.64
C HIS A 267 -10.35 10.94 8.39
N SER A 268 -11.19 10.27 7.58
CA SER A 268 -11.79 10.87 6.39
C SER A 268 -12.84 11.93 6.76
N ILE A 269 -13.68 11.67 7.78
CA ILE A 269 -14.62 12.65 8.34
C ILE A 269 -13.86 13.84 8.92
N MET A 270 -12.79 13.61 9.68
CA MET A 270 -11.97 14.69 10.25
C MET A 270 -11.29 15.53 9.17
N ALA A 271 -10.92 14.94 8.03
CA ALA A 271 -10.41 15.66 6.87
C ALA A 271 -11.49 16.53 6.21
N VAL A 272 -12.73 16.02 6.10
CA VAL A 272 -13.87 16.82 5.61
C VAL A 272 -14.20 17.98 6.55
N ARG A 273 -14.03 17.78 7.87
CA ARG A 273 -14.21 18.84 8.88
C ARG A 273 -13.01 19.77 9.02
N GLN A 274 -12.00 19.67 8.16
CA GLN A 274 -10.80 20.51 8.20
C GLN A 274 -10.07 20.48 9.56
N ARG A 275 -10.18 19.37 10.31
CA ARG A 275 -9.40 19.21 11.55
C ARG A 275 -7.99 18.75 11.20
N LYS A 276 -6.98 19.35 11.85
CA LYS A 276 -5.58 18.94 11.74
C LYS A 276 -5.40 17.53 12.31
N SER A 277 -4.52 16.73 11.71
CA SER A 277 -4.14 15.44 12.28
C SER A 277 -2.98 15.67 13.23
N ILE A 278 -2.85 14.79 14.23
CA ILE A 278 -1.69 14.78 15.10
C ILE A 278 -0.50 14.21 14.31
N GLU A 279 0.67 14.80 14.49
CA GLU A 279 1.94 14.29 13.96
C GLU A 279 2.19 12.86 14.44
N PHE A 280 2.61 11.97 13.54
CA PHE A 280 2.87 10.59 13.90
C PHE A 280 4.28 10.45 14.47
N LYS A 281 4.44 10.56 15.79
CA LYS A 281 5.72 10.35 16.46
C LYS A 281 5.72 9.03 17.22
N LEU A 282 6.82 8.29 17.12
CA LEU A 282 7.05 7.06 17.88
C LEU A 282 8.12 7.32 18.96
N PRO A 283 7.75 7.93 20.10
CA PRO A 283 8.71 8.24 21.15
C PRO A 283 9.27 6.94 21.73
N SER A 284 10.55 6.92 22.11
CA SER A 284 11.12 5.77 22.82
C SER A 284 10.46 5.62 24.20
N ILE A 285 10.25 4.38 24.65
CA ILE A 285 9.67 4.06 25.94
C ILE A 285 10.73 4.27 27.03
N PRO A 286 10.48 5.12 28.05
CA PRO A 286 11.40 5.28 29.17
C PRO A 286 11.32 4.07 30.11
N LEU A 287 12.44 3.35 30.26
CA LEU A 287 12.61 2.27 31.24
C LEU A 287 13.73 2.68 32.21
N GLY A 288 13.38 3.53 33.18
CA GLY A 288 14.35 4.19 34.05
C GLY A 288 15.31 5.09 33.25
N LYS A 289 16.61 4.79 33.28
CA LYS A 289 17.64 5.51 32.49
C LYS A 289 17.73 5.05 31.03
N LEU A 290 17.18 3.89 30.70
CA LEU A 290 17.20 3.34 29.35
C LEU A 290 16.01 3.85 28.53
N ARG A 291 16.22 4.13 27.24
CA ARG A 291 15.15 4.50 26.30
C ARG A 291 15.00 3.40 25.26
N LEU A 292 13.99 2.56 25.43
CA LEU A 292 13.75 1.41 24.57
C LEU A 292 12.94 1.84 23.32
N PRO A 293 13.43 1.59 22.10
CA PRO A 293 12.64 1.85 20.91
C PRO A 293 11.54 0.79 20.74
N TRP A 294 10.37 1.19 20.24
CA TRP A 294 9.20 0.32 20.09
C TRP A 294 9.46 -0.96 19.29
N PHE A 295 10.35 -0.92 18.30
CA PHE A 295 10.67 -2.12 17.52
C PHE A 295 11.25 -3.26 18.38
N VAL A 296 12.00 -2.93 19.44
CA VAL A 296 12.54 -3.95 20.37
C VAL A 296 11.42 -4.58 21.18
N LEU A 297 10.42 -3.79 21.57
CA LEU A 297 9.26 -4.30 22.28
C LEU A 297 8.44 -5.25 21.40
N PHE A 298 8.15 -4.87 20.16
CA PHE A 298 7.44 -5.74 19.21
C PHE A 298 8.22 -7.02 18.90
N LEU A 299 9.54 -6.92 18.73
CA LEU A 299 10.40 -8.09 18.54
C LEU A 299 10.41 -9.00 19.78
N ALA A 300 10.48 -8.44 20.98
CA ALA A 300 10.43 -9.21 22.22
C ALA A 300 9.10 -9.96 22.36
N PHE A 301 7.97 -9.30 22.11
CA PHE A 301 6.66 -9.96 22.09
C PHE A 301 6.57 -11.03 21.00
N TYR A 302 7.20 -10.81 19.85
CA TYR A 302 7.24 -11.81 18.78
C TYR A 302 7.99 -13.07 19.22
N VAL A 303 9.17 -12.91 19.85
CA VAL A 303 9.95 -14.04 20.39
C VAL A 303 9.16 -14.83 21.43
N VAL A 304 8.47 -14.13 22.36
CA VAL A 304 7.59 -14.77 23.34
C VAL A 304 6.46 -15.53 22.66
N MET A 305 5.84 -14.94 21.64
CA MET A 305 4.76 -15.57 20.88
C MET A 305 5.24 -16.84 20.15
N ILE A 306 6.41 -16.80 19.50
CA ILE A 306 7.00 -18.00 18.87
C ILE A 306 7.32 -19.06 19.92
N ALA A 307 7.86 -18.69 21.08
CA ALA A 307 8.11 -19.65 22.17
C ALA A 307 6.81 -20.35 22.63
N ILE A 308 5.72 -19.59 22.81
CA ILE A 308 4.40 -20.16 23.12
C ILE A 308 3.92 -21.08 21.99
N GLY A 309 4.06 -20.67 20.73
CA GLY A 309 3.68 -21.48 19.57
C GLY A 309 4.43 -22.81 19.52
N LEU A 310 5.75 -22.79 19.76
CA LEU A 310 6.60 -23.98 19.83
C LEU A 310 6.18 -24.91 20.97
N MET A 311 5.84 -24.36 22.15
CA MET A 311 5.32 -25.14 23.28
C MET A 311 3.96 -25.78 22.96
N LEU A 312 3.06 -25.07 22.27
CA LEU A 312 1.76 -25.63 21.86
C LEU A 312 1.90 -26.73 20.82
N ARG A 313 2.82 -26.56 19.86
CA ARG A 313 3.12 -27.57 18.83
C ARG A 313 3.63 -28.87 19.47
N GLY A 314 4.54 -28.78 20.44
CA GLY A 314 5.13 -29.95 21.10
C GLY A 314 4.15 -30.82 21.91
N ASN A 315 2.91 -30.34 22.13
CA ASN A 315 1.91 -31.05 22.91
C ASN A 315 0.69 -31.52 22.07
N ASP A 316 0.74 -31.47 20.74
CA ASP A 316 -0.35 -31.86 19.81
C ASP A 316 -1.72 -31.17 20.05
N HIS A 317 -1.78 -30.14 20.90
CA HIS A 317 -3.02 -29.45 21.29
C HIS A 317 -3.49 -28.36 20.30
N VAL A 318 -2.82 -28.19 19.16
CA VAL A 318 -3.12 -27.11 18.20
C VAL A 318 -4.59 -27.14 17.73
N ALA A 319 -5.15 -28.34 17.56
CA ALA A 319 -6.54 -28.53 17.15
C ALA A 319 -7.57 -28.24 18.26
N GLN A 320 -7.17 -28.36 19.53
CA GLN A 320 -8.09 -28.23 20.66
C GLN A 320 -8.29 -26.77 21.10
N GLN A 321 -7.38 -25.86 20.69
CA GLN A 321 -7.39 -24.45 21.10
C GLN A 321 -7.50 -23.50 19.90
N THR A 322 -8.43 -23.76 18.97
CA THR A 322 -8.64 -22.98 17.74
C THR A 322 -8.53 -21.47 17.94
N TRP A 323 -9.22 -20.90 18.92
CA TRP A 323 -9.23 -19.45 19.15
C TRP A 323 -7.90 -18.90 19.65
N LEU A 324 -7.18 -19.65 20.49
CA LEU A 324 -5.83 -19.27 20.90
C LEU A 324 -4.89 -19.32 19.69
N THR A 325 -4.97 -20.36 18.87
CA THR A 325 -4.15 -20.48 17.66
C THR A 325 -4.45 -19.34 16.68
N VAL A 326 -5.72 -19.01 16.42
CA VAL A 326 -6.11 -17.86 15.59
C VAL A 326 -5.54 -16.55 16.13
N PHE A 327 -5.59 -16.34 17.45
CA PHE A 327 -5.00 -15.16 18.09
C PHE A 327 -3.48 -15.11 17.92
N LEU A 328 -2.78 -16.25 18.12
CA LEU A 328 -1.33 -16.34 17.93
C LEU A 328 -0.93 -16.11 16.46
N ILE A 329 -1.71 -16.61 15.50
CA ILE A 329 -1.49 -16.35 14.07
C ILE A 329 -1.63 -14.86 13.75
N ALA A 330 -2.66 -14.20 14.30
CA ALA A 330 -2.83 -12.76 14.13
C ALA A 330 -1.62 -11.98 14.70
N LEU A 331 -1.11 -12.38 15.88
CA LEU A 331 0.11 -11.79 16.45
C LEU A 331 1.36 -12.12 15.62
N ALA A 332 1.45 -13.31 15.04
CA ALA A 332 2.56 -13.73 14.19
C ALA A 332 2.67 -12.91 12.91
N GLY A 333 1.55 -12.55 12.28
CA GLY A 333 1.56 -11.59 11.19
C GLY A 333 1.84 -10.16 11.66
N MET A 334 1.27 -9.74 12.79
CA MET A 334 1.29 -8.34 13.22
C MET A 334 2.62 -7.88 13.83
N LEU A 335 3.22 -8.67 14.72
CA LEU A 335 4.36 -8.21 15.53
C LEU A 335 5.64 -7.98 14.69
N PRO A 336 6.04 -8.86 13.75
CA PRO A 336 7.19 -8.61 12.87
C PRO A 336 6.95 -7.37 12.01
N ALA A 337 5.76 -7.23 11.43
CA ALA A 337 5.37 -6.09 10.61
C ALA A 337 5.51 -4.77 11.39
N LEU A 338 4.93 -4.70 12.59
CA LEU A 338 5.04 -3.52 13.47
C LEU A 338 6.48 -3.25 13.93
N ALA A 339 7.29 -4.30 14.15
CA ALA A 339 8.71 -4.14 14.47
C ALA A 339 9.45 -3.46 13.31
N ILE A 340 9.27 -3.92 12.07
CA ILE A 340 9.92 -3.33 10.88
C ILE A 340 9.46 -1.88 10.64
N LEU A 341 8.15 -1.61 10.72
CA LEU A 341 7.64 -0.25 10.58
C LEU A 341 8.22 0.68 11.65
N SER A 342 8.24 0.23 12.90
CA SER A 342 8.77 1.01 14.02
C SER A 342 10.26 1.27 13.87
N LEU A 343 11.03 0.28 13.37
CA LEU A 343 12.44 0.44 13.06
C LEU A 343 12.64 1.46 11.93
N GLY A 344 11.85 1.36 10.86
CA GLY A 344 11.89 2.30 9.72
C GLY A 344 11.62 3.74 10.17
N VAL A 345 10.55 3.95 10.93
CA VAL A 345 10.19 5.24 11.53
C VAL A 345 11.32 5.77 12.39
N TRP A 346 11.85 4.95 13.32
CA TRP A 346 12.95 5.35 14.20
C TRP A 346 14.22 5.74 13.43
N ARG A 347 14.52 5.04 12.34
CA ARG A 347 15.72 5.26 11.51
C ARG A 347 15.65 6.52 10.66
N VAL A 348 14.51 6.78 10.04
CA VAL A 348 14.35 7.94 9.14
C VAL A 348 13.92 9.19 9.90
N HIS A 349 13.39 9.03 11.13
CA HIS A 349 13.09 10.15 12.01
C HIS A 349 14.37 10.83 12.50
N ASN A 350 14.68 11.95 11.88
CA ASN A 350 15.73 12.83 12.36
C ASN A 350 15.25 13.55 13.62
N LYS A 351 15.75 13.13 14.78
CA LYS A 351 15.39 13.68 16.10
C LYS A 351 15.67 15.18 16.26
N GLN A 352 16.46 15.76 15.36
CA GLN A 352 16.80 17.19 15.35
C GLN A 352 15.93 18.00 14.39
N ASP A 353 15.00 17.36 13.69
CA ASP A 353 14.05 18.03 12.81
C ASP A 353 12.78 18.36 13.61
N GLU A 354 12.51 19.66 13.81
CA GLU A 354 11.30 20.11 14.51
C GLU A 354 10.03 19.85 13.70
N HIS A 355 10.13 19.65 12.38
CA HIS A 355 8.97 19.50 11.50
C HIS A 355 8.91 18.09 10.95
N TRP A 356 8.31 17.19 11.73
CA TRP A 356 8.03 15.85 11.28
C TRP A 356 6.98 15.85 10.17
N THR A 357 7.28 15.19 9.06
CA THR A 357 6.53 15.40 7.81
C THR A 357 5.25 14.58 7.69
N THR A 358 5.03 13.54 8.51
CA THR A 358 3.85 12.66 8.42
C THR A 358 2.96 12.68 9.65
N THR A 359 1.69 12.35 9.44
CA THR A 359 0.65 12.39 10.48
C THR A 359 -0.10 11.07 10.55
N TRP A 360 -0.75 10.80 11.69
CA TRP A 360 -1.52 9.57 11.90
C TRP A 360 -2.52 9.31 10.77
N ARG A 361 -3.20 10.37 10.32
CA ARG A 361 -4.11 10.31 9.18
C ARG A 361 -3.45 9.76 7.93
N ARG A 362 -2.27 10.27 7.54
CA ARG A 362 -1.58 9.84 6.31
C ARG A 362 -1.11 8.39 6.45
N LEU A 363 -0.47 8.07 7.58
CA LEU A 363 0.05 6.74 7.86
C LEU A 363 -1.05 5.67 7.85
N SER A 364 -2.13 5.90 8.60
CA SER A 364 -3.19 4.90 8.74
C SER A 364 -3.94 4.69 7.44
N ILE A 365 -4.17 5.74 6.67
CA ILE A 365 -4.80 5.61 5.35
C ILE A 365 -3.92 4.81 4.39
N ALA A 366 -2.60 5.06 4.41
CA ALA A 366 -1.66 4.28 3.61
C ALA A 366 -1.72 2.79 4.00
N MET A 367 -1.68 2.50 5.30
CA MET A 367 -1.80 1.13 5.83
C MET A 367 -3.13 0.47 5.48
N ILE A 368 -4.27 1.14 5.69
CA ILE A 368 -5.59 0.61 5.35
C ILE A 368 -5.69 0.34 3.85
N SER A 369 -5.16 1.24 3.00
CA SER A 369 -5.17 1.05 1.55
C SER A 369 -4.35 -0.18 1.13
N GLY A 370 -3.21 -0.42 1.80
CA GLY A 370 -2.44 -1.65 1.63
C GLY A 370 -3.22 -2.90 2.01
N ALA A 371 -3.89 -2.88 3.17
CA ALA A 371 -4.67 -4.01 3.68
C ALA A 371 -5.99 -4.26 2.92
N THR A 372 -6.37 -3.39 1.99
CA THR A 372 -7.68 -3.47 1.31
C THR A 372 -7.53 -3.31 -0.20
N SER A 373 -7.47 -2.07 -0.69
CA SER A 373 -7.44 -1.77 -2.12
C SER A 373 -6.27 -2.43 -2.85
N ALA A 374 -5.08 -2.52 -2.24
CA ALA A 374 -3.95 -3.15 -2.90
C ALA A 374 -4.17 -4.65 -3.10
N ILE A 375 -4.74 -5.35 -2.11
CA ILE A 375 -5.11 -6.77 -2.23
C ILE A 375 -6.18 -6.95 -3.30
N LEU A 376 -7.24 -6.13 -3.27
CA LEU A 376 -8.30 -6.19 -4.27
C LEU A 376 -7.76 -6.02 -5.69
N PHE A 377 -6.94 -4.99 -5.93
CA PHE A 377 -6.36 -4.74 -7.24
C PHE A 377 -5.35 -5.83 -7.63
N ALA A 378 -4.54 -6.32 -6.69
CA ALA A 378 -3.62 -7.42 -6.93
C ALA A 378 -4.37 -8.66 -7.40
N SER A 379 -5.39 -9.08 -6.65
CA SER A 379 -6.22 -10.25 -6.99
C SER A 379 -6.90 -10.11 -8.35
N ILE A 380 -7.43 -8.92 -8.70
CA ILE A 380 -8.06 -8.69 -10.01
C ILE A 380 -7.02 -8.83 -11.14
N PHE A 381 -5.88 -8.14 -11.02
CA PHE A 381 -4.86 -8.16 -12.08
C PHE A 381 -4.18 -9.53 -12.21
N GLU A 382 -3.87 -10.18 -11.09
CA GLU A 382 -3.33 -11.54 -11.07
C GLU A 382 -4.29 -12.55 -11.68
N LEU A 383 -5.60 -12.45 -11.39
CA LEU A 383 -6.59 -13.34 -12.00
C LEU A 383 -6.65 -13.16 -13.52
N ILE A 384 -6.68 -11.91 -14.00
CA ILE A 384 -6.71 -11.60 -15.43
C ILE A 384 -5.45 -12.13 -16.11
N LEU A 385 -4.27 -11.82 -15.57
CA LEU A 385 -2.99 -12.24 -16.15
C LEU A 385 -2.80 -13.76 -16.07
N SER A 386 -3.24 -14.40 -14.99
CA SER A 386 -3.25 -15.85 -14.85
C SER A 386 -4.15 -16.52 -15.89
N ALA A 387 -5.35 -15.99 -16.14
CA ALA A 387 -6.25 -16.50 -17.16
C ALA A 387 -5.65 -16.37 -18.57
N ILE A 388 -4.99 -15.25 -18.87
CA ILE A 388 -4.25 -15.05 -20.12
C ILE A 388 -3.14 -16.08 -20.26
N LEU A 389 -2.35 -16.32 -19.20
CA LEU A 389 -1.26 -17.30 -19.21
C LEU A 389 -1.78 -18.72 -19.42
N VAL A 390 -2.80 -19.15 -18.67
CA VAL A 390 -3.44 -20.47 -18.82
C VAL A 390 -3.91 -20.68 -20.26
N SER A 391 -4.60 -19.68 -20.83
CA SER A 391 -5.08 -19.71 -22.21
C SER A 391 -3.92 -19.79 -23.21
N SER A 392 -2.91 -18.94 -23.07
CA SER A 392 -1.75 -18.91 -23.97
C SER A 392 -0.92 -20.20 -23.96
N MET A 393 -0.82 -20.85 -22.80
CA MET A 393 -0.04 -22.07 -22.62
C MET A 393 -0.84 -23.35 -22.92
N HIS A 394 -2.15 -23.21 -23.16
CA HIS A 394 -3.09 -24.32 -23.42
C HIS A 394 -3.10 -25.34 -22.28
N ILE A 395 -3.22 -24.86 -21.03
CA ILE A 395 -3.30 -25.71 -19.83
C ILE A 395 -4.76 -26.14 -19.63
N ASN A 396 -5.07 -27.40 -19.94
CA ASN A 396 -6.45 -27.90 -20.02
C ASN A 396 -7.05 -28.34 -18.68
N SER A 397 -6.22 -28.54 -17.65
CA SER A 397 -6.68 -28.94 -16.32
C SER A 397 -5.66 -28.54 -15.26
N PHE A 398 -5.97 -27.49 -14.51
CA PHE A 398 -5.20 -27.13 -13.31
C PHE A 398 -6.17 -26.89 -12.17
N ASN A 399 -6.12 -27.75 -11.15
CA ASN A 399 -6.98 -27.65 -9.99
C ASN A 399 -6.26 -26.89 -8.86
N MET A 400 -6.30 -25.56 -8.88
CA MET A 400 -5.72 -24.71 -7.83
C MET A 400 -6.43 -24.81 -6.46
N SER A 401 -7.56 -25.54 -6.38
CA SER A 401 -8.39 -25.52 -5.17
C SER A 401 -7.83 -26.34 -4.02
N ASP A 402 -6.83 -27.19 -4.25
CA ASP A 402 -6.16 -27.96 -3.19
C ASP A 402 -4.71 -27.53 -3.01
N PRO A 403 -4.38 -26.75 -1.96
CA PRO A 403 -3.01 -26.33 -1.68
C PRO A 403 -2.08 -27.50 -1.31
N ASN A 404 -2.62 -28.70 -1.04
CA ASN A 404 -1.85 -29.90 -0.75
C ASN A 404 -1.69 -30.80 -1.97
N MET A 405 -2.11 -30.35 -3.17
CA MET A 405 -1.89 -31.13 -4.38
C MET A 405 -0.39 -31.34 -4.60
N PRO A 406 0.04 -32.55 -4.99
CA PRO A 406 1.44 -32.78 -5.33
C PRO A 406 1.85 -31.85 -6.47
N ILE A 407 3.12 -31.45 -6.45
CA ILE A 407 3.69 -30.57 -7.47
C ILE A 407 3.47 -31.22 -8.84
N PRO A 408 2.87 -30.50 -9.81
CA PRO A 408 2.60 -31.05 -11.13
C PRO A 408 3.89 -31.51 -11.83
N ASN A 409 3.85 -32.69 -12.45
CA ASN A 409 4.97 -33.19 -13.26
C ASN A 409 4.98 -32.62 -14.69
N ASP A 410 3.94 -31.89 -15.09
CA ASP A 410 3.84 -31.28 -16.41
C ASP A 410 4.68 -30.00 -16.49
N SER A 411 5.64 -29.98 -17.43
CA SER A 411 6.56 -28.86 -17.63
C SER A 411 5.84 -27.54 -17.92
N LYS A 412 4.70 -27.56 -18.64
CA LYS A 412 3.94 -26.34 -18.90
C LYS A 412 3.33 -25.79 -17.62
N THR A 413 2.74 -26.65 -16.81
CA THR A 413 2.17 -26.27 -15.51
C THR A 413 3.26 -25.76 -14.55
N LEU A 414 4.46 -26.35 -14.55
CA LEU A 414 5.60 -25.85 -13.77
C LEU A 414 6.06 -24.46 -14.23
N ILE A 415 6.21 -24.25 -15.54
CA ILE A 415 6.56 -22.94 -16.11
C ILE A 415 5.47 -21.91 -15.76
N TYR A 416 4.20 -22.29 -15.87
CA TYR A 416 3.08 -21.44 -15.50
C TYR A 416 3.12 -21.04 -14.03
N LEU A 417 3.29 -22.01 -13.11
CA LEU A 417 3.40 -21.76 -11.68
C LEU A 417 4.57 -20.82 -11.37
N PHE A 418 5.73 -21.05 -11.99
CA PHE A 418 6.88 -20.18 -11.86
C PHE A 418 6.58 -18.74 -12.31
N LEU A 419 6.00 -18.57 -13.50
CA LEU A 419 5.66 -17.25 -14.04
C LEU A 419 4.65 -16.52 -13.16
N VAL A 420 3.61 -17.20 -12.68
CA VAL A 420 2.60 -16.58 -11.82
C VAL A 420 3.20 -16.15 -10.49
N VAL A 421 3.89 -17.06 -9.79
CA VAL A 421 4.38 -16.84 -8.43
C VAL A 421 5.59 -15.89 -8.40
N SER A 422 6.49 -15.98 -9.39
CA SER A 422 7.77 -15.28 -9.36
C SER A 422 7.82 -14.06 -10.28
N VAL A 423 6.85 -13.88 -11.19
CA VAL A 423 6.85 -12.74 -12.12
C VAL A 423 5.57 -11.94 -12.00
N VAL A 424 4.41 -12.57 -12.23
CA VAL A 424 3.12 -11.86 -12.28
C VAL A 424 2.77 -11.28 -10.91
N ALA A 425 2.73 -12.09 -9.86
CA ALA A 425 2.36 -11.62 -8.52
C ALA A 425 3.32 -10.53 -8.02
N PRO A 426 4.65 -10.69 -8.02
CA PRO A 426 5.58 -9.62 -7.61
C PRO A 426 5.42 -8.32 -8.42
N LEU A 427 5.26 -8.41 -9.74
CA LEU A 427 5.09 -7.23 -10.59
C LEU A 427 3.79 -6.48 -10.26
N VAL A 428 2.68 -7.22 -10.16
CA VAL A 428 1.37 -6.67 -9.87
C VAL A 428 1.34 -6.09 -8.46
N GLU A 429 1.69 -6.89 -7.46
CA GLU A 429 1.62 -6.52 -6.06
C GLU A 429 2.45 -5.27 -5.74
N GLU A 430 3.72 -5.24 -6.15
CA GLU A 430 4.58 -4.09 -5.90
C GLU A 430 4.11 -2.83 -6.64
N GLY A 431 3.44 -3.01 -7.78
CA GLY A 431 2.82 -1.92 -8.54
C GLY A 431 1.59 -1.33 -7.84
N VAL A 432 0.74 -2.17 -7.23
CA VAL A 432 -0.54 -1.73 -6.65
C VAL A 432 -0.44 -1.32 -5.18
N LYS A 433 0.50 -1.89 -4.40
CA LYS A 433 0.71 -1.59 -2.98
C LYS A 433 0.79 -0.08 -2.69
N PRO A 434 1.64 0.72 -3.37
CA PRO A 434 1.82 2.13 -3.02
C PRO A 434 0.81 3.08 -3.69
N LEU A 435 -0.26 2.60 -4.35
CA LEU A 435 -1.17 3.48 -5.11
C LEU A 435 -1.77 4.61 -4.27
N ALA A 436 -2.11 4.37 -3.00
CA ALA A 436 -2.55 5.43 -2.08
C ALA A 436 -1.49 6.51 -1.80
N VAL A 437 -0.22 6.19 -1.96
CA VAL A 437 0.90 7.14 -1.82
C VAL A 437 1.11 7.88 -3.12
N VAL A 438 0.99 7.19 -4.26
CA VAL A 438 1.13 7.78 -5.60
C VAL A 438 0.09 8.87 -5.84
N THR A 439 -1.16 8.64 -5.42
CA THR A 439 -2.20 9.68 -5.48
C THR A 439 -1.83 10.91 -4.66
N LEU A 440 -1.14 10.74 -3.54
CA LEU A 440 -0.68 11.82 -2.66
C LEU A 440 0.67 12.42 -3.06
N VAL A 441 1.33 11.90 -4.09
CA VAL A 441 2.76 12.14 -4.32
C VAL A 441 3.10 13.63 -4.38
N GLY A 442 2.29 14.45 -5.06
CA GLY A 442 2.52 15.90 -5.18
C GLY A 442 2.37 16.69 -3.87
N ARG A 443 1.96 16.05 -2.77
CA ARG A 443 1.80 16.63 -1.42
C ARG A 443 2.74 16.01 -0.39
N ILE A 444 3.61 15.11 -0.83
CA ILE A 444 4.66 14.51 -0.03
C ILE A 444 5.85 15.45 -0.03
N HIS A 445 6.34 15.81 1.14
CA HIS A 445 7.34 16.87 1.28
C HIS A 445 8.77 16.32 1.27
N SER A 446 8.97 15.03 1.52
CA SER A 446 10.30 14.43 1.58
C SER A 446 10.33 12.99 1.07
N ALA A 447 11.51 12.56 0.63
CA ALA A 447 11.78 11.17 0.28
C ALA A 447 11.54 10.21 1.46
N ALA A 448 11.88 10.63 2.68
CA ALA A 448 11.64 9.85 3.89
C ALA A 448 10.14 9.67 4.16
N GLU A 449 9.34 10.70 3.94
CA GLU A 449 7.88 10.60 4.04
C GLU A 449 7.31 9.65 3.00
N ALA A 450 7.73 9.77 1.73
CA ALA A 450 7.28 8.86 0.65
C ALA A 450 7.59 7.40 1.00
N PHE A 451 8.82 7.14 1.43
CA PHE A 451 9.28 5.83 1.85
C PHE A 451 8.45 5.28 3.01
N LEU A 452 8.21 6.07 4.06
CA LEU A 452 7.42 5.64 5.22
C LEU A 452 5.95 5.37 4.89
N LEU A 453 5.33 6.20 4.06
CA LEU A 453 3.95 5.97 3.65
C LEU A 453 3.87 4.72 2.76
N GLY A 454 4.85 4.48 1.90
CA GLY A 454 4.97 3.24 1.13
C GLY A 454 5.14 2.03 2.04
N MET A 455 6.02 2.11 3.05
CA MET A 455 6.16 1.06 4.06
C MET A 455 4.84 0.76 4.76
N ALA A 456 4.09 1.78 5.15
CA ALA A 456 2.79 1.60 5.78
C ALA A 456 1.82 0.83 4.87
N CYS A 457 1.76 1.14 3.56
CA CYS A 457 1.01 0.35 2.59
C CYS A 457 1.46 -1.12 2.55
N GLY A 458 2.78 -1.37 2.45
CA GLY A 458 3.30 -2.73 2.42
C GLY A 458 3.00 -3.53 3.69
N ILE A 459 3.06 -2.90 4.87
CA ILE A 459 2.64 -3.50 6.14
C ILE A 459 1.16 -3.86 6.12
N GLY A 460 0.31 -2.96 5.64
CA GLY A 460 -1.11 -3.25 5.50
C GLY A 460 -1.38 -4.50 4.65
N PHE A 461 -0.68 -4.61 3.53
CA PHE A 461 -0.76 -5.77 2.64
C PHE A 461 -0.28 -7.07 3.32
N ASP A 462 0.90 -7.01 3.94
CA ASP A 462 1.52 -8.14 4.67
C ASP A 462 0.61 -8.69 5.76
N LEU A 463 -0.05 -7.83 6.53
CA LEU A 463 -0.93 -8.27 7.63
C LEU A 463 -2.01 -9.26 7.16
N ILE A 464 -2.57 -9.07 5.97
CA ILE A 464 -3.61 -9.96 5.44
C ILE A 464 -2.99 -11.18 4.77
N GLU A 465 -2.00 -10.97 3.91
CA GLU A 465 -1.38 -12.04 3.15
C GLU A 465 -0.67 -13.04 4.06
N THR A 466 0.17 -12.56 4.98
CA THR A 466 0.91 -13.41 5.92
C THR A 466 -0.03 -14.14 6.87
N SER A 467 -1.09 -13.49 7.37
CA SER A 467 -2.10 -14.20 8.19
C SER A 467 -2.76 -15.33 7.41
N GLY A 468 -3.04 -15.14 6.11
CA GLY A 468 -3.60 -16.16 5.23
C GLY A 468 -2.66 -17.34 4.96
N TYR A 469 -1.38 -17.07 4.74
CA TYR A 469 -0.37 -18.13 4.58
C TYR A 469 -0.17 -18.92 5.87
N ILE A 470 -0.04 -18.24 7.01
CA ILE A 470 0.12 -18.94 8.29
C ILE A 470 -1.13 -19.79 8.60
N SER A 471 -2.32 -19.30 8.27
CA SER A 471 -3.56 -20.05 8.50
C SER A 471 -3.74 -21.27 7.60
N SER A 472 -3.19 -21.25 6.38
CA SER A 472 -3.23 -22.42 5.50
C SER A 472 -2.32 -23.55 6.00
N GLY A 473 -1.27 -23.21 6.76
CA GLY A 473 -0.34 -24.14 7.38
C GLY A 473 -0.85 -24.85 8.64
N TYR A 474 -2.16 -25.08 8.82
CA TYR A 474 -2.83 -25.56 10.05
C TYR A 474 -1.96 -26.34 11.07
N SER A 475 -1.39 -27.48 10.70
CA SER A 475 -0.58 -28.33 11.60
C SER A 475 0.85 -27.83 11.83
N ASN A 476 1.38 -27.03 10.90
CA ASN A 476 2.74 -26.49 10.88
C ASN A 476 2.75 -24.96 10.92
N TRP A 477 1.73 -24.32 11.50
CA TRP A 477 1.54 -22.87 11.42
C TRP A 477 2.73 -22.11 12.01
N VAL A 478 3.43 -22.67 13.00
CA VAL A 478 4.64 -22.06 13.59
C VAL A 478 5.79 -22.05 12.59
N ASP A 479 5.98 -23.12 11.81
CA ASP A 479 7.00 -23.16 10.75
C ASP A 479 6.71 -22.10 9.69
N VAL A 480 5.44 -22.02 9.27
CA VAL A 480 5.00 -21.01 8.30
C VAL A 480 5.13 -19.60 8.87
N ALA A 481 4.83 -19.40 10.15
CA ALA A 481 5.02 -18.11 10.83
C ALA A 481 6.50 -17.70 10.86
N ILE A 482 7.39 -18.63 11.21
CA ILE A 482 8.85 -18.38 11.19
C ILE A 482 9.28 -18.01 9.77
N GLN A 483 8.87 -18.78 8.75
CA GLN A 483 9.16 -18.50 7.34
C GLN A 483 8.67 -17.11 6.92
N ARG A 484 7.45 -16.75 7.31
CA ARG A 484 6.79 -15.50 6.91
C ARG A 484 7.19 -14.30 7.78
N SER A 485 7.98 -14.48 8.85
CA SER A 485 8.45 -13.37 9.70
C SER A 485 9.11 -12.24 8.92
N SER A 486 9.82 -12.59 7.84
CA SER A 486 10.52 -11.64 6.97
C SER A 486 9.67 -11.15 5.80
N ALA A 487 8.48 -11.70 5.57
CA ALA A 487 7.52 -11.15 4.63
C ALA A 487 7.15 -9.70 5.01
N GLY A 488 6.99 -9.42 6.31
CA GLY A 488 6.78 -8.04 6.78
C GLY A 488 7.88 -7.07 6.35
N LEU A 489 9.14 -7.52 6.29
CA LEU A 489 10.24 -6.74 5.72
C LEU A 489 10.12 -6.64 4.20
N LEU A 490 9.85 -7.75 3.52
CA LEU A 490 9.69 -7.82 2.07
C LEU A 490 8.64 -6.83 1.56
N HIS A 491 7.39 -6.95 2.02
CA HIS A 491 6.28 -6.13 1.55
C HIS A 491 6.45 -4.67 1.97
N SER A 492 6.84 -4.40 3.23
CA SER A 492 7.02 -3.02 3.69
C SER A 492 8.17 -2.32 2.98
N PHE A 493 9.33 -2.98 2.86
CA PHE A 493 10.47 -2.38 2.20
C PHE A 493 10.22 -2.22 0.70
N GLY A 494 9.62 -3.21 0.03
CA GLY A 494 9.24 -3.14 -1.38
C GLY A 494 8.30 -1.99 -1.68
N ALA A 495 7.17 -1.91 -0.98
CA ALA A 495 6.23 -0.81 -1.14
C ALA A 495 6.86 0.55 -0.79
N GLY A 496 7.72 0.61 0.23
CA GLY A 496 8.51 1.79 0.58
C GLY A 496 9.45 2.23 -0.55
N MET A 497 10.15 1.30 -1.18
CA MET A 497 11.04 1.55 -2.32
C MET A 497 10.25 1.99 -3.54
N THR A 498 9.13 1.34 -3.87
CA THR A 498 8.29 1.77 -5.01
C THR A 498 7.72 3.16 -4.80
N ALA A 499 7.23 3.49 -3.60
CA ALA A 499 6.77 4.84 -3.26
C ALA A 499 7.90 5.89 -3.33
N LEU A 500 9.10 5.55 -2.85
CA LEU A 500 10.29 6.38 -2.99
C LEU A 500 10.64 6.60 -4.47
N GLY A 501 10.55 5.55 -5.30
CA GLY A 501 10.80 5.63 -6.74
C GLY A 501 9.86 6.61 -7.42
N TRP A 502 8.56 6.50 -7.16
CA TRP A 502 7.55 7.46 -7.63
C TRP A 502 7.82 8.89 -7.18
N TYR A 503 8.18 9.08 -5.91
CA TYR A 503 8.55 10.39 -5.39
C TYR A 503 9.72 11.00 -6.15
N LEU A 504 10.80 10.24 -6.36
CA LEU A 504 11.98 10.69 -7.09
C LEU A 504 11.68 11.02 -8.56
N LEU A 505 10.84 10.22 -9.22
CA LEU A 505 10.45 10.45 -10.61
C LEU A 505 9.63 11.74 -10.78
N THR A 506 8.79 12.06 -9.80
CA THR A 506 7.86 13.19 -9.86
C THR A 506 8.43 14.50 -9.29
N HIS A 507 9.36 14.43 -8.34
CA HIS A 507 9.96 15.60 -7.68
C HIS A 507 11.28 15.97 -8.34
N LYS A 508 11.22 16.92 -9.28
CA LYS A 508 12.38 17.32 -10.09
C LYS A 508 13.59 17.76 -9.28
N ASP A 509 13.33 18.40 -8.14
CA ASP A 509 14.35 18.97 -7.25
C ASP A 509 14.94 17.96 -6.27
N ALA A 510 14.39 16.74 -6.17
CA ALA A 510 14.86 15.74 -5.22
C ALA A 510 16.25 15.18 -5.61
N LEU A 511 16.47 14.87 -6.90
CA LEU A 511 17.72 14.29 -7.43
C LEU A 511 17.99 14.72 -8.89
N PRO A 512 18.58 15.91 -9.14
CA PRO A 512 18.59 16.55 -10.46
C PRO A 512 19.19 15.72 -11.61
N LYS A 513 20.23 14.92 -11.35
CA LYS A 513 21.00 14.22 -12.39
C LYS A 513 20.75 12.71 -12.48
N ARG A 514 20.12 12.10 -11.47
CA ARG A 514 20.00 10.63 -11.38
C ARG A 514 18.60 10.14 -10.99
N ARG A 515 17.61 11.03 -10.89
CA ARG A 515 16.26 10.67 -10.40
C ARG A 515 15.58 9.56 -11.21
N ILE A 516 15.76 9.53 -12.53
CA ILE A 516 15.10 8.55 -13.39
C ILE A 516 15.67 7.16 -13.11
N TRP A 517 16.99 7.01 -13.19
CA TRP A 517 17.66 5.74 -12.93
C TRP A 517 17.47 5.24 -11.51
N ILE A 518 17.58 6.13 -10.51
CA ILE A 518 17.38 5.74 -9.11
C ILE A 518 15.91 5.41 -8.88
N GLY A 519 14.98 6.20 -9.42
CA GLY A 519 13.54 5.97 -9.26
C GLY A 519 13.08 4.65 -9.88
N LEU A 520 13.51 4.36 -11.11
CA LEU A 520 13.27 3.07 -11.76
C LEU A 520 13.99 1.93 -11.03
N GLY A 521 15.21 2.18 -10.55
CA GLY A 521 15.96 1.22 -9.74
C GLY A 521 15.26 0.84 -8.43
N CYS A 522 14.55 1.78 -7.80
CA CYS A 522 13.75 1.48 -6.61
C CYS A 522 12.57 0.54 -6.92
N GLY A 523 11.83 0.79 -8.00
CA GLY A 523 10.73 -0.09 -8.43
C GLY A 523 11.23 -1.45 -8.90
N LEU A 524 12.30 -1.48 -9.70
CA LEU A 524 12.92 -2.72 -10.15
C LEU A 524 13.44 -3.54 -8.96
N TYR A 525 14.08 -2.91 -7.98
CA TYR A 525 14.50 -3.58 -6.76
C TYR A 525 13.32 -4.21 -6.03
N ALA A 526 12.22 -3.47 -5.84
CA ALA A 526 11.03 -3.96 -5.16
C ALA A 526 10.44 -5.21 -5.83
N VAL A 527 10.32 -5.18 -7.17
CA VAL A 527 9.83 -6.34 -7.94
C VAL A 527 10.81 -7.50 -7.87
N LEU A 528 12.12 -7.26 -8.07
CA LEU A 528 13.13 -8.32 -8.08
C LEU A 528 13.30 -8.99 -6.72
N GLN A 529 13.33 -8.23 -5.61
CA GLN A 529 13.45 -8.86 -4.28
C GLN A 529 12.27 -9.79 -4.00
N HIS A 530 11.07 -9.40 -4.44
CA HIS A 530 9.85 -10.17 -4.22
C HIS A 530 9.76 -11.35 -5.18
N ALA A 531 10.16 -11.17 -6.43
CA ALA A 531 10.35 -12.26 -7.39
C ALA A 531 11.34 -13.32 -6.91
N ILE A 532 12.46 -12.91 -6.32
CA ILE A 532 13.47 -13.82 -5.75
C ILE A 532 12.88 -14.54 -4.54
N TRP A 533 12.29 -13.80 -3.59
CA TRP A 533 11.67 -14.38 -2.40
C TRP A 533 10.61 -15.43 -2.75
N ASN A 534 9.68 -15.10 -3.65
CA ASN A 534 8.65 -16.04 -4.08
C ASN A 534 9.29 -17.17 -4.87
N GLY A 535 10.13 -16.87 -5.87
CA GLY A 535 10.78 -17.84 -6.75
C GLY A 535 11.73 -18.80 -6.04
N SER A 536 12.12 -18.54 -4.80
CA SER A 536 12.91 -19.47 -4.00
C SER A 536 12.20 -20.81 -3.74
N PHE A 537 10.87 -20.90 -3.92
CA PHE A 537 10.17 -22.20 -3.94
C PHE A 537 10.69 -23.13 -5.05
N ILE A 538 11.25 -22.60 -6.14
CA ILE A 538 11.77 -23.40 -7.26
C ILE A 538 12.87 -24.35 -6.80
N PHE A 539 13.64 -23.96 -5.79
CA PHE A 539 14.72 -24.82 -5.29
C PHE A 539 14.21 -26.18 -4.81
N GLN A 540 12.95 -26.28 -4.40
CA GLN A 540 12.30 -27.54 -3.98
C GLN A 540 11.94 -28.46 -5.16
N ILE A 541 11.74 -27.90 -6.35
CA ILE A 541 11.36 -28.66 -7.57
C ILE A 541 12.53 -28.96 -8.50
N LEU A 542 13.75 -28.53 -8.15
CA LEU A 542 14.93 -28.83 -8.94
C LEU A 542 15.26 -30.34 -8.93
N PRO A 543 15.94 -30.86 -9.97
CA PRO A 543 16.42 -32.23 -9.95
C PRO A 543 17.33 -32.54 -8.76
N ALA A 544 17.48 -33.84 -8.47
CA ALA A 544 18.43 -34.30 -7.47
C ALA A 544 19.87 -33.82 -7.79
N PRO A 545 20.67 -33.45 -6.77
CA PRO A 545 20.37 -33.57 -5.33
C PRO A 545 19.64 -32.37 -4.72
N ILE A 546 19.43 -31.27 -5.47
CA ILE A 546 19.04 -29.97 -4.91
C ILE A 546 17.58 -29.96 -4.43
N GLY A 547 16.63 -30.36 -5.28
CA GLY A 547 15.20 -30.39 -4.91
C GLY A 547 14.90 -31.27 -3.70
N PRO A 548 15.32 -32.55 -3.69
CA PRO A 548 15.12 -33.42 -2.55
C PRO A 548 15.71 -32.86 -1.25
N TYR A 549 16.86 -32.18 -1.30
CA TYR A 549 17.44 -31.53 -0.13
C TYR A 549 16.56 -30.40 0.39
N PHE A 550 16.03 -29.52 -0.47
CA PHE A 550 15.18 -28.40 -0.04
C PHE A 550 13.73 -28.80 0.31
N THR A 551 13.26 -29.93 -0.23
CA THR A 551 11.92 -30.46 0.02
C THR A 551 11.87 -31.29 1.30
N ASN A 552 12.87 -32.15 1.53
CA ASN A 552 12.85 -33.12 2.64
C ASN A 552 13.97 -32.91 3.67
N GLY A 553 15.01 -32.14 3.32
CA GLY A 553 16.12 -31.90 4.22
C GLY A 553 15.73 -30.97 5.35
N THR A 554 16.34 -31.20 6.50
CA THR A 554 16.14 -30.42 7.71
C THR A 554 17.47 -30.11 8.38
N PHE A 555 17.47 -29.12 9.26
CA PHE A 555 18.59 -28.80 10.13
C PHE A 555 18.09 -28.40 11.52
N TRP A 556 18.97 -28.48 12.52
CA TRP A 556 18.60 -28.29 13.91
C TRP A 556 19.09 -26.93 14.44
N ILE A 557 18.20 -26.21 15.12
CA ILE A 557 18.55 -25.10 16.01
C ILE A 557 18.19 -25.52 17.43
N GLY A 558 19.19 -25.96 18.21
CA GLY A 558 18.95 -26.61 19.49
C GLY A 558 18.15 -27.90 19.29
N ASN A 559 17.00 -28.01 19.95
CA ASN A 559 16.09 -29.16 19.82
C ASN A 559 14.99 -28.94 18.77
N TYR A 560 15.09 -27.89 17.95
CA TYR A 560 14.08 -27.57 16.95
C TYR A 560 14.56 -27.91 15.54
N GLU A 561 13.79 -28.74 14.85
CA GLU A 561 14.02 -29.13 13.47
C GLU A 561 13.38 -28.10 12.52
N LEU A 562 14.18 -27.53 11.62
CA LEU A 562 13.75 -26.57 10.61
C LEU A 562 13.93 -27.14 9.20
N PRO A 563 12.98 -26.86 8.28
CA PRO A 563 13.16 -27.17 6.86
C PRO A 563 14.40 -26.48 6.28
N SER A 564 15.20 -27.19 5.48
CA SER A 564 16.44 -26.65 4.89
C SER A 564 16.22 -25.43 3.99
N ILE A 565 15.03 -25.28 3.38
CA ILE A 565 14.66 -24.09 2.59
C ILE A 565 14.75 -22.80 3.43
N MET A 566 14.63 -22.88 4.76
CA MET A 566 14.78 -21.73 5.65
C MET A 566 16.16 -21.08 5.55
N PHE A 567 17.22 -21.82 5.15
CA PHE A 567 18.52 -21.21 4.91
C PHE A 567 18.47 -20.14 3.82
N ILE A 568 17.72 -20.37 2.75
CA ILE A 568 17.56 -19.42 1.65
C ILE A 568 16.85 -18.16 2.18
N TYR A 569 15.71 -18.34 2.85
CA TYR A 569 14.96 -17.22 3.42
C TYR A 569 15.75 -16.44 4.48
N ILE A 570 16.59 -17.09 5.28
CA ILE A 570 17.48 -16.42 6.24
C ILE A 570 18.49 -15.54 5.51
N VAL A 571 19.15 -16.07 4.47
CA VAL A 571 20.13 -15.31 3.66
C VAL A 571 19.46 -14.12 2.99
N GLU A 572 18.32 -14.33 2.34
CA GLU A 572 17.53 -13.25 1.72
C GLU A 572 17.13 -12.18 2.74
N THR A 573 16.66 -12.60 3.92
CA THR A 573 16.30 -11.69 5.01
C THR A 573 17.48 -10.85 5.47
N ILE A 574 18.66 -11.46 5.65
CA ILE A 574 19.88 -10.72 6.03
C ILE A 574 20.22 -9.67 4.97
N LEU A 575 20.18 -10.04 3.68
CA LEU A 575 20.45 -9.13 2.58
C LEU A 575 19.44 -7.97 2.54
N MET A 576 18.14 -8.26 2.71
CA MET A 576 17.08 -7.26 2.81
C MET A 576 17.29 -6.32 4.00
N VAL A 577 17.63 -6.86 5.19
CA VAL A 577 17.91 -6.06 6.39
C VAL A 577 19.12 -5.14 6.14
N CYS A 578 20.22 -5.66 5.59
CA CYS A 578 21.40 -4.86 5.27
C CYS A 578 21.06 -3.69 4.34
N PHE A 579 20.30 -3.96 3.27
CA PHE A 579 19.93 -2.91 2.33
C PHE A 579 18.89 -1.94 2.90
N PHE A 580 17.92 -2.42 3.68
CA PHE A 580 16.99 -1.59 4.43
C PHE A 580 17.70 -0.64 5.39
N LEU A 581 18.69 -1.13 6.15
CA LEU A 581 19.50 -0.31 7.05
C LEU A 581 20.33 0.73 6.29
N PHE A 582 20.85 0.38 5.11
CA PHE A 582 21.54 1.31 4.21
C PHE A 582 20.60 2.42 3.71
N VAL A 583 19.45 2.07 3.14
CA VAL A 583 18.47 3.04 2.58
C VAL A 583 17.95 3.96 3.66
N THR A 584 17.46 3.42 4.78
CA THR A 584 16.96 4.22 5.90
C THR A 584 18.05 5.11 6.51
N GLY A 585 19.31 4.65 6.48
CA GLY A 585 20.46 5.45 6.91
C GLY A 585 20.82 6.59 5.98
N LYS A 586 20.54 6.46 4.69
CA LYS A 586 20.66 7.57 3.73
C LYS A 586 19.51 8.55 3.88
N LEU A 587 18.29 8.06 4.06
CA LEU A 587 17.09 8.89 4.23
C LEU A 587 17.08 9.69 5.55
N GLY A 588 17.61 9.12 6.64
CA GLY A 588 17.65 9.78 7.95
C GLY A 588 18.77 10.81 8.13
N ARG A 589 19.73 10.91 7.20
CA ARG A 589 20.79 11.93 7.26
C ARG A 589 20.23 13.29 6.88
N LYS A 590 20.62 14.35 7.61
CA LYS A 590 20.29 15.73 7.23
C LYS A 590 20.69 15.96 5.77
N PRO A 591 19.77 16.41 4.91
CA PRO A 591 20.16 16.80 3.58
C PRO A 591 21.05 18.02 3.69
N THR A 592 22.36 17.81 3.57
CA THR A 592 23.39 18.85 3.52
C THR A 592 23.15 19.86 2.39
N PHE A 593 22.23 19.54 1.47
CA PHE A 593 21.98 20.30 0.24
C PHE A 593 20.91 21.40 0.35
N TRP A 594 19.98 21.35 1.31
CA TRP A 594 18.89 22.36 1.41
C TRP A 594 19.30 23.68 2.06
N ARG A 595 20.58 23.84 2.45
CA ARG A 595 21.09 25.11 2.98
C ARG A 595 21.54 26.11 1.91
N ARG A 596 21.28 25.85 0.63
CA ARG A 596 21.21 26.94 -0.36
C ARG A 596 19.82 27.58 -0.25
N ARG A 597 19.64 28.44 0.76
CA ARG A 597 18.74 29.58 0.54
C ARG A 597 19.19 30.21 -0.79
N PRO A 598 18.29 30.52 -1.74
CA PRO A 598 18.67 31.48 -2.77
C PRO A 598 19.24 32.67 -2.00
N ALA A 599 20.51 33.00 -2.25
CA ALA A 599 21.12 34.18 -1.68
C ALA A 599 20.10 35.30 -1.89
N ASN A 600 19.59 35.85 -0.79
CA ASN A 600 18.72 37.00 -0.88
C ASN A 600 19.49 38.02 -1.72
N VAL A 601 18.95 38.33 -2.89
CA VAL A 601 19.49 39.32 -3.83
C VAL A 601 19.28 40.74 -3.26
N SER A 602 19.31 40.90 -1.94
CA SER A 602 19.08 42.16 -1.23
C SER A 602 20.30 42.66 -0.46
N ASP A 603 21.39 41.90 -0.38
CA ASP A 603 22.62 42.38 0.31
C ASP A 603 23.52 43.27 -0.57
N THR A 604 23.10 43.62 -1.79
CA THR A 604 23.82 44.58 -2.66
C THR A 604 23.35 46.04 -2.54
N ALA A 605 22.45 46.38 -1.61
CA ALA A 605 21.86 47.73 -1.54
C ALA A 605 22.12 48.49 -0.23
N THR A 606 23.29 48.34 0.39
CA THR A 606 23.78 49.29 1.41
C THR A 606 25.29 49.52 1.31
N SER A 607 25.77 49.93 0.13
CA SER A 607 26.93 50.82 0.09
C SER A 607 26.48 52.18 0.65
N GLN A 608 26.60 52.36 1.97
CA GLN A 608 26.58 53.71 2.52
C GLN A 608 27.74 54.50 1.88
N PRO A 609 27.50 55.73 1.40
CA PRO A 609 28.58 56.61 1.01
C PRO A 609 29.41 56.92 2.26
N THR A 610 30.67 56.48 2.26
CA THR A 610 31.67 56.90 3.24
C THR A 610 31.78 58.42 3.21
N ASN A 611 31.52 59.06 4.36
CA ASN A 611 31.78 60.48 4.57
C ASN A 611 33.24 60.82 4.21
N PRO A 612 33.51 61.99 3.60
CA PRO A 612 34.88 62.43 3.36
C PRO A 612 35.63 62.66 4.68
N PRO A 613 36.95 62.41 4.73
CA PRO A 613 37.75 62.58 5.93
C PRO A 613 37.74 64.05 6.38
N SER A 614 37.47 64.26 7.66
CA SER A 614 37.61 65.56 8.32
C SER A 614 39.09 65.96 8.36
N ASN A 615 39.38 67.10 7.72
CA ASN A 615 40.65 67.81 7.86
C ASN A 615 40.90 68.12 9.34
N THR A 616 41.92 67.47 9.92
CA THR A 616 42.52 67.87 11.18
C THR A 616 43.80 68.64 10.87
N HIS A 617 43.78 69.94 11.16
CA HIS A 617 44.97 70.79 11.23
C HIS A 617 45.87 70.34 12.40
N PRO A 618 47.19 70.25 12.23
CA PRO A 618 48.11 70.24 13.36
C PRO A 618 48.43 71.67 13.79
N LEU A 619 48.28 71.94 15.08
CA LEU A 619 48.88 73.08 15.77
C LEU A 619 50.42 72.87 15.85
N PRO A 620 51.22 73.95 15.82
CA PRO A 620 52.67 73.86 15.89
C PRO A 620 53.12 73.67 17.35
N VAL A 621 54.09 72.77 17.54
CA VAL A 621 54.92 72.72 18.74
C VAL A 621 56.38 72.70 18.28
N HIS A 622 57.07 73.78 18.66
CA HIS A 622 58.50 74.11 18.53
C HIS A 622 59.07 74.49 17.16
#